data_AF-A0A961TAG0-F1
#
_entry.id   AF-A0A961TAG0-F1
#
_cell.length_a   1.000
_cell.length_b   1.000
_cell.length_c   1.000
_cell.angle_alpha   90.00
_cell.angle_beta   90.00
_cell.angle_gamma   90.00
#
_symmetry.space_group_name_H-M   'P 1'
#
loop_
_entity.id
_entity.type
_entity.pdbx_description
1 polymer ?
#
loop_
_entity_poly.entity_id
_entity_poly.type
_entity_poly.pdbx_seq_one_letter_code
_entity_poly.pdbx_strand_id
1 'polypeptide(L)'
;GLPHQNTQTMLKTLEQVVSLRPDRVAMFGYAHVPWMKTHQRLIDEASLPGIEERFEQAVAAGDFLENAGYRRIGIDHFALPTDSLAIAAEEGRLRRNFQGYTDDPCEVLLGLGCSSIGRLPQGYVQNITATGNYMAAINKGDLAVAKGIEFTQDDCIRSRVIEMVMCDFRIDAGMLFNEFGEAAAGVVEEAANLCRTDSDGLVEQSGKDLVIPESARPFARSVAARFDTYLQRGKARHSAGV
;
A
#
# COMPACT_ATOMS: atom_id res chain seq x y z
N GLY A 1 15.23 6.81 -7.13
CA GLY A 1 15.21 6.67 -5.65
C GLY A 1 16.48 6.06 -5.06
N LEU A 2 17.21 5.24 -5.82
CA LEU A 2 18.48 4.65 -5.42
C LEU A 2 19.65 5.64 -5.63
N PRO A 3 20.84 5.36 -5.08
CA PRO A 3 22.05 6.15 -5.29
C PRO A 3 22.28 6.55 -6.74
N HIS A 4 22.58 7.83 -6.97
CA HIS A 4 22.87 8.43 -8.28
C HIS A 4 21.72 8.37 -9.31
N GLN A 5 20.52 7.90 -8.95
CA GLN A 5 19.37 7.94 -9.84
C GLN A 5 18.77 9.35 -9.91
N ASN A 6 18.57 9.82 -11.13
CA ASN A 6 17.77 10.99 -11.48
C ASN A 6 16.70 10.64 -12.52
N THR A 7 15.81 11.58 -12.82
CA THR A 7 14.70 11.40 -13.78
C THR A 7 15.16 10.88 -15.13
N GLN A 8 16.23 11.43 -15.70
CA GLN A 8 16.74 10.97 -17.01
C GLN A 8 17.20 9.51 -16.98
N THR A 9 17.97 9.12 -15.96
CA THR A 9 18.45 7.73 -15.82
C THR A 9 17.32 6.74 -15.54
N MET A 10 16.29 7.18 -14.81
CA MET A 10 15.09 6.41 -14.52
C MET A 10 14.31 6.14 -15.82
N LEU A 11 14.03 7.17 -16.61
CA LEU A 11 13.33 7.03 -17.89
C LEU A 11 14.08 6.10 -18.87
N LYS A 12 15.41 6.21 -18.98
CA LYS A 12 16.22 5.28 -19.78
C LYS A 12 16.09 3.83 -19.34
N THR A 13 15.97 3.59 -18.03
CA THR A 13 15.74 2.24 -17.51
C THR A 13 14.33 1.76 -17.86
N LEU A 14 13.31 2.63 -17.83
CA LEU A 14 11.95 2.26 -18.23
C LEU A 14 11.83 1.98 -19.72
N GLU A 15 12.56 2.68 -20.58
CA GLU A 15 12.64 2.34 -22.00
C GLU A 15 13.08 0.89 -22.19
N GLN A 16 14.11 0.45 -21.45
CA GLN A 16 14.57 -0.93 -21.47
C GLN A 16 13.53 -1.89 -20.90
N VAL A 17 12.92 -1.56 -19.75
CA VAL A 17 11.88 -2.40 -19.13
C VAL A 17 10.69 -2.59 -20.07
N VAL A 18 10.14 -1.52 -20.64
CA VAL A 18 9.01 -1.57 -21.58
C VAL A 18 9.37 -2.35 -22.84
N SER A 19 10.64 -2.30 -23.29
CA SER A 19 11.09 -3.11 -24.44
C SER A 19 10.98 -4.63 -24.19
N LEU A 20 11.00 -5.06 -22.92
CA LEU A 20 10.79 -6.46 -22.53
C LEU A 20 9.30 -6.85 -22.48
N ARG A 21 8.38 -5.88 -22.58
CA ARG A 21 6.93 -6.04 -22.55
C ARG A 21 6.41 -6.84 -21.35
N PRO A 22 6.76 -6.47 -20.10
CA PRO A 22 6.16 -7.11 -18.94
C PRO A 22 4.65 -6.79 -18.86
N ASP A 23 3.84 -7.74 -18.39
CA ASP A 23 2.41 -7.50 -18.17
C ASP A 23 2.16 -6.53 -17.01
N ARG A 24 3.06 -6.52 -16.02
CA ARG A 24 2.99 -5.70 -14.81
C ARG A 24 4.34 -5.07 -14.47
N VAL A 25 4.32 -3.85 -13.96
CA VAL A 25 5.48 -3.15 -13.41
C VAL A 25 5.12 -2.67 -12.00
N ALA A 26 5.89 -3.11 -11.00
CA ALA A 26 5.81 -2.58 -9.65
C ALA A 26 7.02 -1.65 -9.42
N MET A 27 6.76 -0.37 -9.20
CA MET A 27 7.79 0.66 -9.09
C MET A 27 7.77 1.29 -7.70
N PHE A 28 8.66 0.81 -6.83
CA PHE A 28 8.69 1.25 -5.43
C PHE A 28 9.69 2.39 -5.20
N GLY A 29 9.28 3.34 -4.35
CA GLY A 29 10.20 4.26 -3.70
C GLY A 29 11.18 3.51 -2.80
N TYR A 30 12.47 3.86 -2.88
CA TYR A 30 13.49 3.23 -2.05
C TYR A 30 13.33 3.66 -0.58
N ALA A 31 13.10 2.68 0.30
CA ALA A 31 13.04 2.88 1.74
C ALA A 31 14.42 2.72 2.39
N HIS A 32 15.01 3.84 2.79
CA HIS A 32 16.30 3.87 3.50
C HIS A 32 16.09 3.80 5.02
N VAL A 33 16.45 2.66 5.61
CA VAL A 33 16.28 2.29 7.04
C VAL A 33 17.53 1.64 7.64
N PRO A 34 18.71 2.30 7.62
CA PRO A 34 20.00 1.73 8.04
C PRO A 34 20.07 1.33 9.53
N TRP A 35 19.12 1.79 10.35
CA TRP A 35 18.96 1.34 11.74
C TRP A 35 18.36 -0.06 11.85
N MET A 36 17.58 -0.49 10.85
CA MET A 36 16.93 -1.80 10.81
C MET A 36 17.62 -2.76 9.82
N LYS A 37 18.14 -2.24 8.71
CA LYS A 37 18.83 -3.00 7.67
C LYS A 37 20.28 -2.52 7.59
N THR A 38 21.15 -3.12 8.41
CA THR A 38 22.54 -2.67 8.60
C THR A 38 23.36 -2.59 7.32
N HIS A 39 23.10 -3.44 6.33
CA HIS A 39 23.77 -3.39 5.03
C HIS A 39 23.49 -2.09 4.26
N GLN A 40 22.39 -1.38 4.54
CA GLN A 40 22.11 -0.08 3.92
C GLN A 40 23.06 1.02 4.41
N ARG A 41 23.80 0.82 5.51
CA ARG A 41 24.86 1.76 5.95
C ARG A 41 26.03 1.85 4.97
N LEU A 42 26.11 0.94 4.01
CA LEU A 42 27.13 0.95 2.96
C LEU A 42 26.77 1.94 1.82
N ILE A 43 25.54 2.46 1.81
CA ILE A 43 25.11 3.47 0.84
C ILE A 43 25.55 4.84 1.36
N ASP A 44 26.22 5.61 0.50
CA ASP A 44 26.47 7.03 0.77
C ASP A 44 25.15 7.81 0.72
N GLU A 45 24.71 8.32 1.86
CA GLU A 45 23.46 9.08 1.97
C GLU A 45 23.46 10.34 1.09
N ALA A 46 24.63 10.95 0.83
CA ALA A 46 24.75 12.12 -0.03
C ALA A 46 24.49 11.81 -1.51
N SER A 47 24.55 10.53 -1.90
CA SER A 47 24.24 10.08 -3.25
C SER A 47 22.76 9.78 -3.49
N LEU A 48 21.94 9.78 -2.43
CA LEU A 48 20.51 9.53 -2.52
C LEU A 48 19.77 10.78 -3.01
N PRO A 49 18.81 10.62 -3.93
CA PRO A 49 17.99 11.74 -4.37
C PRO A 49 17.12 12.27 -3.23
N GLY A 50 16.89 13.59 -3.25
CA GLY A 50 16.04 14.30 -2.28
C GLY A 50 14.56 13.89 -2.35
N ILE A 51 13.72 14.47 -1.49
CA ILE A 51 12.27 14.23 -1.50
C ILE A 51 11.65 14.72 -2.82
N GLU A 52 11.95 15.95 -3.22
CA GLU A 52 11.43 16.56 -4.46
C GLU A 52 11.90 15.79 -5.69
N GLU A 53 13.19 15.47 -5.79
CA GLU A 53 13.73 14.67 -6.90
C GLU A 53 13.12 13.26 -6.98
N ARG A 54 12.82 12.62 -5.85
CA ARG A 54 12.13 11.31 -5.83
C ARG A 54 10.69 11.43 -6.30
N PHE A 55 10.01 12.51 -5.91
CA PHE A 55 8.66 12.79 -6.37
C PHE A 55 8.63 13.04 -7.90
N GLU A 56 9.53 13.88 -8.41
CA GLU A 56 9.68 14.12 -9.85
C GLU A 56 9.98 12.83 -10.62
N GLN A 57 10.85 11.98 -10.09
CA GLN A 57 11.13 10.66 -10.67
C GLN A 57 9.87 9.79 -10.73
N ALA A 58 9.08 9.73 -9.66
CA ALA A 58 7.87 8.91 -9.59
C ALA A 58 6.78 9.40 -10.56
N VAL A 59 6.58 10.72 -10.65
CA VAL A 59 5.64 11.34 -11.59
C VAL A 59 6.05 11.04 -13.03
N ALA A 60 7.27 11.41 -13.41
CA ALA A 60 7.76 11.22 -14.78
C ALA A 60 7.75 9.75 -15.21
N ALA A 61 8.10 8.83 -14.31
CA ALA A 61 8.04 7.40 -14.58
C ALA A 61 6.61 6.89 -14.76
N GLY A 62 5.67 7.39 -13.97
CA GLY A 62 4.26 7.09 -14.12
C GLY A 62 3.71 7.55 -15.47
N ASP A 63 3.96 8.80 -15.84
CA ASP A 63 3.56 9.36 -17.14
C ASP A 63 4.17 8.56 -18.30
N PHE A 64 5.44 8.15 -18.17
CA PHE A 64 6.10 7.32 -19.18
C PHE A 64 5.40 5.97 -19.37
N LEU A 65 5.08 5.27 -18.27
CA LEU A 65 4.41 3.97 -18.32
C LEU A 65 2.98 4.09 -18.87
N GLU A 66 2.24 5.12 -18.49
CA GLU A 66 0.91 5.38 -19.04
C GLU A 66 0.95 5.66 -20.54
N ASN A 67 1.90 6.48 -21.00
CA ASN A 67 2.14 6.73 -22.43
C ASN A 67 2.61 5.47 -23.18
N ALA A 68 3.27 4.54 -22.50
CA ALA A 68 3.64 3.23 -23.05
C ALA A 68 2.47 2.23 -23.08
N GLY A 69 1.26 2.62 -22.64
CA GLY A 69 0.04 1.82 -22.71
C GLY A 69 -0.32 1.06 -21.43
N TYR A 70 0.41 1.27 -20.34
CA TYR A 70 0.04 0.71 -19.04
C TYR A 70 -1.08 1.52 -18.37
N ARG A 71 -1.77 0.89 -17.44
CA ARG A 71 -2.73 1.50 -16.52
C ARG A 71 -2.14 1.51 -15.12
N ARG A 72 -2.29 2.63 -14.43
CA ARG A 72 -1.91 2.73 -13.02
C ARG A 72 -2.87 1.92 -12.15
N ILE A 73 -2.30 1.09 -11.29
CA ILE A 73 -2.98 0.23 -10.33
C ILE A 73 -2.62 0.74 -8.94
N GLY A 74 -3.55 1.45 -8.31
CA GLY A 74 -3.30 2.14 -7.06
C GLY A 74 -2.09 3.08 -7.14
N ILE A 75 -1.15 3.00 -6.19
CA ILE A 75 -0.13 4.05 -6.02
C ILE A 75 1.14 3.80 -6.85
N ASP A 76 1.65 2.57 -6.85
CA ASP A 76 3.00 2.22 -7.32
C ASP A 76 3.05 1.03 -8.28
N HIS A 77 1.89 0.52 -8.72
CA HIS A 77 1.81 -0.57 -9.68
C HIS A 77 1.23 -0.08 -11.01
N PHE A 78 1.65 -0.75 -12.08
CA PHE A 78 1.18 -0.52 -13.44
C PHE A 78 0.94 -1.87 -14.10
N ALA A 79 -0.11 -1.99 -14.89
CA ALA A 79 -0.45 -3.23 -15.59
C ALA A 79 -1.01 -2.92 -16.99
N LEU A 80 -0.86 -3.86 -17.93
CA LEU A 80 -1.54 -3.72 -19.23
C LEU A 80 -3.07 -3.73 -19.04
N PRO A 81 -3.85 -3.06 -19.91
CA PRO A 81 -5.32 -3.02 -19.79
C PRO A 81 -5.99 -4.41 -19.80
N THR A 82 -5.33 -5.41 -20.39
CA THR A 82 -5.81 -6.80 -20.44
C THR A 82 -5.47 -7.60 -19.18
N ASP A 83 -4.67 -7.04 -18.28
CA ASP A 83 -4.31 -7.69 -17.03
C ASP A 83 -5.47 -7.69 -16.03
N SER A 84 -5.59 -8.75 -15.25
CA SER A 84 -6.69 -8.92 -14.30
C SER A 84 -6.74 -7.84 -13.21
N LEU A 85 -5.60 -7.24 -12.83
CA LEU A 85 -5.58 -6.13 -11.88
C LEU A 85 -6.13 -4.83 -12.48
N ALA A 86 -5.86 -4.56 -13.76
CA ALA A 86 -6.40 -3.40 -14.45
C ALA A 86 -7.93 -3.50 -14.56
N ILE A 87 -8.42 -4.67 -14.95
CA ILE A 87 -9.86 -4.97 -15.00
C ILE A 87 -10.49 -4.84 -13.61
N ALA A 88 -9.87 -5.43 -12.58
CA ALA A 88 -10.38 -5.34 -11.21
C ALA A 88 -10.40 -3.90 -10.67
N ALA A 89 -9.40 -3.08 -11.01
CA ALA A 89 -9.37 -1.67 -10.64
C ALA A 89 -10.51 -0.87 -11.32
N GLU A 90 -10.74 -1.09 -12.62
CA GLU A 90 -11.84 -0.44 -13.35
C GLU A 90 -13.22 -0.86 -12.83
N GLU A 91 -13.36 -2.10 -12.36
CA GLU A 91 -14.61 -2.64 -11.81
C GLU A 91 -14.80 -2.37 -10.30
N GLY A 92 -13.85 -1.71 -9.63
CA GLY A 92 -13.90 -1.46 -8.18
C GLY A 92 -13.80 -2.74 -7.32
N ARG A 93 -13.15 -3.78 -7.86
CA ARG A 93 -12.91 -5.06 -7.19
C ARG A 93 -11.45 -5.25 -6.76
N LEU A 94 -10.61 -4.23 -6.92
CA LEU A 94 -9.20 -4.30 -6.54
C LEU A 94 -9.06 -4.39 -5.02
N ARG A 95 -8.29 -5.38 -4.57
CA ARG A 95 -7.98 -5.60 -3.16
C ARG A 95 -6.49 -5.42 -2.92
N ARG A 96 -6.10 -5.37 -1.64
CA ARG A 96 -4.70 -5.27 -1.27
C ARG A 96 -4.37 -6.17 -0.08
N ASN A 97 -3.36 -7.01 -0.25
CA ASN A 97 -2.85 -7.89 0.82
C ASN A 97 -1.36 -7.63 1.10
N PHE A 98 -0.71 -8.53 1.83
CA PHE A 98 0.70 -8.38 2.20
C PHE A 98 1.66 -8.42 0.98
N GLN A 99 1.28 -9.08 -0.11
CA GLN A 99 2.10 -9.20 -1.31
C GLN A 99 1.94 -8.00 -2.27
N GLY A 100 0.81 -7.28 -2.18
CA GLY A 100 0.53 -6.14 -3.06
C GLY A 100 -0.94 -6.05 -3.43
N TYR A 101 -1.20 -5.46 -4.59
CA TYR A 101 -2.54 -5.43 -5.19
C TYR A 101 -2.93 -6.83 -5.70
N THR A 102 -4.21 -7.17 -5.54
CA THR A 102 -4.77 -8.47 -5.91
C THR A 102 -6.22 -8.32 -6.36
N ASP A 103 -6.65 -9.19 -7.26
CA ASP A 103 -8.05 -9.39 -7.68
C ASP A 103 -8.70 -10.60 -6.98
N ASP A 104 -7.94 -11.30 -6.12
CA ASP A 104 -8.42 -12.39 -5.28
C ASP A 104 -9.35 -11.87 -4.16
N PRO A 105 -10.63 -12.31 -4.12
CA PRO A 105 -11.58 -11.91 -3.09
C PRO A 105 -11.42 -12.66 -1.76
N CYS A 106 -10.46 -13.59 -1.63
CA CYS A 106 -10.31 -14.38 -0.41
C CYS A 106 -9.93 -13.53 0.80
N GLU A 107 -10.78 -13.57 1.82
CA GLU A 107 -10.55 -12.90 3.11
C GLU A 107 -9.55 -13.65 4.01
N VAL A 108 -9.25 -14.90 3.65
CA VAL A 108 -8.30 -15.78 4.36
C VAL A 108 -7.05 -15.97 3.50
N LEU A 109 -5.91 -15.59 4.06
CA LEU A 109 -4.58 -15.85 3.51
C LEU A 109 -3.79 -16.69 4.50
N LEU A 110 -3.43 -17.91 4.12
CA LEU A 110 -2.57 -18.79 4.92
C LEU A 110 -1.11 -18.66 4.47
N GLY A 111 -0.31 -17.98 5.28
CA GLY A 111 1.12 -17.83 5.01
C GLY A 111 1.90 -19.09 5.41
N LEU A 112 2.54 -19.75 4.45
CA LEU A 112 3.43 -20.90 4.70
C LEU A 112 4.91 -20.49 4.66
N GLY A 113 5.74 -21.17 5.45
CA GLY A 113 7.18 -20.90 5.55
C GLY A 113 7.57 -19.97 6.70
N CYS A 114 8.88 -19.80 6.90
CA CYS A 114 9.40 -18.87 7.89
C CYS A 114 9.04 -17.43 7.52
N SER A 115 8.78 -16.59 8.52
CA SER A 115 8.40 -15.17 8.41
C SER A 115 7.07 -14.85 7.73
N SER A 116 6.39 -15.83 7.15
CA SER A 116 5.12 -15.64 6.45
C SER A 116 4.06 -15.02 7.37
N ILE A 117 3.23 -14.17 6.78
CA ILE A 117 2.11 -13.53 7.46
C ILE A 117 0.83 -14.09 6.85
N GLY A 118 -0.07 -14.54 7.72
CA GLY A 118 -1.43 -14.89 7.37
C GLY A 118 -2.41 -13.78 7.77
N ARG A 119 -3.49 -13.67 7.01
CA ARG A 119 -4.67 -12.83 7.32
C ARG A 119 -5.86 -13.77 7.55
N LEU A 120 -6.53 -13.60 8.67
CA LEU A 120 -7.77 -14.26 9.02
C LEU A 120 -8.83 -13.18 9.32
N PRO A 121 -10.13 -13.51 9.32
CA PRO A 121 -11.18 -12.57 9.74
C PRO A 121 -10.93 -11.99 11.14
N GLN A 122 -10.32 -12.78 12.03
CA GLN A 122 -10.03 -12.39 13.41
C GLN A 122 -8.78 -11.53 13.55
N GLY A 123 -7.87 -11.49 12.56
CA GLY A 123 -6.56 -10.91 12.82
C GLY A 123 -5.45 -11.28 11.84
N TYR A 124 -4.24 -10.83 12.18
CA TYR A 124 -3.02 -11.29 11.54
C TYR A 124 -2.29 -12.31 12.42
N VAL A 125 -1.62 -13.25 11.76
CA VAL A 125 -0.66 -14.17 12.39
C VAL A 125 0.65 -14.13 11.63
N GLN A 126 1.77 -14.27 12.31
CA GLN A 126 3.08 -14.36 11.70
C GLN A 126 3.82 -15.60 12.18
N ASN A 127 4.36 -16.37 11.24
CA ASN A 127 5.22 -17.50 11.54
C ASN A 127 6.59 -17.05 12.05
N ILE A 128 7.27 -17.95 12.77
CA ILE A 128 8.65 -17.77 13.23
C ILE A 128 9.54 -17.31 12.06
N THR A 129 10.24 -16.20 12.27
CA THR A 129 11.10 -15.58 11.25
C THR A 129 12.42 -16.32 11.07
N ALA A 130 13.03 -16.80 12.16
CA ALA A 130 14.27 -17.55 12.10
C ALA A 130 14.04 -18.94 11.50
N THR A 131 14.63 -19.20 10.33
CA THR A 131 14.43 -20.44 9.56
C THR A 131 14.68 -21.70 10.38
N GLY A 132 15.75 -21.74 11.17
CA GLY A 132 16.08 -22.91 12.01
C GLY A 132 15.01 -23.19 13.07
N ASN A 133 14.50 -22.15 13.74
CA ASN A 133 13.46 -22.29 14.76
C ASN A 133 12.11 -22.68 14.13
N TYR A 134 11.79 -22.12 12.96
CA TYR A 134 10.61 -22.50 12.19
C TYR A 134 10.65 -24.00 11.84
N MET A 135 11.75 -24.48 11.25
CA MET A 135 11.91 -25.88 10.89
C MET A 135 11.84 -26.81 12.11
N ALA A 136 12.46 -26.42 13.23
CA ALA A 136 12.43 -27.20 14.46
C ALA A 136 11.01 -27.35 15.03
N ALA A 137 10.17 -26.32 14.96
CA ALA A 137 8.77 -26.40 15.39
C ALA A 137 7.96 -27.34 14.48
N ILE A 138 8.06 -27.16 13.15
CA ILE A 138 7.33 -27.99 12.19
C ILE A 138 7.73 -29.46 12.29
N ASN A 139 9.03 -29.77 12.45
CA ASN A 139 9.51 -31.15 12.57
C ASN A 139 9.03 -31.86 13.85
N LYS A 140 8.58 -31.12 14.87
CA LYS A 140 7.95 -31.68 16.07
C LYS A 140 6.45 -31.92 15.92
N GLY A 141 5.84 -31.46 14.82
CA GLY A 141 4.40 -31.46 14.62
C GLY A 141 3.69 -30.25 15.24
N ASP A 142 4.44 -29.22 15.69
CA ASP A 142 3.88 -28.02 16.30
C ASP A 142 3.52 -26.97 15.24
N LEU A 143 2.59 -26.06 15.59
CA LEU A 143 2.36 -24.84 14.82
C LEU A 143 3.54 -23.87 15.00
N ALA A 144 3.96 -23.23 13.91
CA ALA A 144 5.10 -22.31 13.91
C ALA A 144 4.69 -20.83 14.03
N VAL A 145 3.51 -20.53 14.59
CA VAL A 145 3.03 -19.16 14.80
C VAL A 145 3.84 -18.52 15.94
N ALA A 146 4.50 -17.39 15.65
CA ALA A 146 5.31 -16.67 16.62
C ALA A 146 4.55 -15.55 17.33
N LYS A 147 3.64 -14.88 16.62
CA LYS A 147 2.83 -13.77 17.15
C LYS A 147 1.60 -13.53 16.28
N GLY A 148 0.62 -12.85 16.83
CA GLY A 148 -0.55 -12.37 16.10
C GLY A 148 -1.11 -11.10 16.72
N ILE A 149 -2.06 -10.49 16.02
CA ILE A 149 -2.88 -9.39 16.51
C ILE A 149 -4.32 -9.69 16.14
N GLU A 150 -5.19 -9.71 17.14
CA GLU A 150 -6.64 -9.83 16.96
C GLU A 150 -7.22 -8.46 16.60
N PHE A 151 -8.15 -8.42 15.67
CA PHE A 151 -8.84 -7.19 15.28
C PHE A 151 -10.02 -6.92 16.20
N THR A 152 -10.10 -5.67 16.64
CA THR A 152 -11.34 -5.10 17.12
C THR A 152 -12.26 -4.76 15.95
N GLN A 153 -13.53 -4.46 16.24
CA GLN A 153 -14.47 -3.99 15.21
C GLN A 153 -13.98 -2.68 14.56
N ASP A 154 -13.37 -1.78 15.33
CA ASP A 154 -12.78 -0.53 14.80
C ASP A 154 -11.62 -0.83 13.84
N ASP A 155 -10.76 -1.81 14.16
CA ASP A 155 -9.67 -2.24 13.27
C ASP A 155 -10.20 -2.77 11.93
N CYS A 156 -11.30 -3.52 11.94
CA CYS A 156 -11.92 -4.03 10.72
C CYS A 156 -12.44 -2.89 9.84
N ILE A 157 -13.16 -1.92 10.42
CA ILE A 157 -13.70 -0.76 9.69
C ILE A 157 -12.56 0.08 9.12
N ARG A 158 -11.55 0.40 9.94
CA ARG A 158 -10.40 1.21 9.51
C ARG A 158 -9.55 0.49 8.47
N SER A 159 -9.36 -0.81 8.59
CA SER A 159 -8.69 -1.64 7.58
C SER A 159 -9.42 -1.56 6.24
N ARG A 160 -10.76 -1.58 6.24
CA ARG A 160 -11.56 -1.46 5.02
C ARG A 160 -11.44 -0.06 4.41
N VAL A 161 -11.56 0.99 5.22
CA VAL A 161 -11.41 2.38 4.78
C VAL A 161 -10.04 2.64 4.16
N ILE A 162 -8.98 2.18 4.83
CA ILE A 162 -7.61 2.31 4.32
C ILE A 162 -7.46 1.54 3.00
N GLU A 163 -8.03 0.34 2.89
CA GLU A 163 -8.01 -0.40 1.62
C GLU A 163 -8.72 0.36 0.49
N MET A 164 -9.92 0.89 0.73
CA MET A 164 -10.66 1.69 -0.27
C MET A 164 -9.84 2.92 -0.71
N VAL A 165 -9.19 3.63 0.24
CA VAL A 165 -8.28 4.74 -0.09
C VAL A 165 -7.13 4.30 -0.98
N MET A 166 -6.53 3.14 -0.68
CA MET A 166 -5.31 2.66 -1.35
C MET A 166 -5.57 1.95 -2.68
N CYS A 167 -6.79 1.47 -2.91
CA CYS A 167 -7.22 0.79 -4.14
C CYS A 167 -8.07 1.68 -5.05
N ASP A 168 -9.09 2.32 -4.48
CA ASP A 168 -10.18 2.97 -5.22
C ASP A 168 -10.08 4.50 -5.19
N PHE A 169 -9.17 5.06 -4.38
CA PHE A 169 -9.03 6.49 -4.15
C PHE A 169 -10.33 7.17 -3.71
N ARG A 170 -11.20 6.40 -3.05
CA ARG A 170 -12.53 6.81 -2.58
C ARG A 170 -12.85 6.07 -1.28
N ILE A 171 -13.66 6.67 -0.42
CA ILE A 171 -14.32 6.00 0.69
C ILE A 171 -15.82 6.04 0.40
N ASP A 172 -16.41 4.89 0.11
CA ASP A 172 -17.85 4.76 -0.12
C ASP A 172 -18.57 4.54 1.21
N ALA A 173 -19.30 5.56 1.66
CA ALA A 173 -19.99 5.50 2.93
C ALA A 173 -21.13 4.46 2.91
N GLY A 174 -21.79 4.27 1.77
CA GLY A 174 -22.85 3.27 1.60
C GLY A 174 -22.33 1.85 1.77
N MET A 175 -21.19 1.52 1.17
CA MET A 175 -20.52 0.23 1.35
C MET A 175 -20.14 -0.01 2.81
N LEU A 176 -19.59 1.01 3.51
CA LEU A 176 -19.26 0.86 4.92
C LEU A 176 -20.48 0.60 5.81
N PHE A 177 -21.58 1.31 5.58
CA PHE A 177 -22.83 1.05 6.31
C PHE A 177 -23.42 -0.32 5.97
N ASN A 178 -23.30 -0.78 4.73
CA ASN A 178 -23.76 -2.12 4.35
C ASN A 178 -22.92 -3.22 5.01
N GLU A 179 -21.60 -3.05 5.10
CA GLU A 179 -20.67 -4.03 5.68
C GLU A 179 -20.70 -4.03 7.23
N PHE A 180 -20.78 -2.86 7.87
CA PHE A 180 -20.58 -2.71 9.31
C PHE A 180 -21.78 -2.11 10.08
N GLY A 181 -22.84 -1.69 9.39
CA GLY A 181 -23.99 -1.03 10.01
C GLY A 181 -23.60 0.28 10.71
N GLU A 182 -24.32 0.60 11.79
CA GLU A 182 -24.09 1.82 12.59
C GLU A 182 -22.68 1.92 13.19
N ALA A 183 -21.94 0.82 13.29
CA ALA A 183 -20.56 0.86 13.77
C ALA A 183 -19.65 1.70 12.85
N ALA A 184 -19.99 1.83 11.56
CA ALA A 184 -19.24 2.67 10.62
C ALA A 184 -19.45 4.17 10.81
N ALA A 185 -20.50 4.60 11.54
CA ALA A 185 -20.91 6.01 11.61
C ALA A 185 -19.78 6.94 12.07
N GLY A 186 -18.98 6.50 13.05
CA GLY A 186 -17.85 7.27 13.56
C GLY A 186 -16.77 7.54 12.50
N VAL A 187 -16.40 6.52 11.74
CA VAL A 187 -15.34 6.64 10.71
C VAL A 187 -15.86 7.38 9.47
N VAL A 188 -17.14 7.22 9.12
CA VAL A 188 -17.78 8.01 8.05
C VAL A 188 -17.82 9.49 8.40
N GLU A 189 -18.15 9.85 9.64
CA GLU A 189 -18.09 11.25 10.08
C GLU A 189 -16.65 11.78 10.14
N GLU A 190 -15.68 10.94 10.53
CA GLU A 190 -14.25 11.27 10.46
C GLU A 190 -13.81 11.62 9.02
N ALA A 191 -14.25 10.83 8.02
CA ALA A 191 -14.00 11.11 6.61
C ALA A 191 -14.68 12.40 6.14
N ALA A 192 -15.96 12.62 6.48
CA ALA A 192 -16.66 13.85 6.14
C ALA A 192 -16.00 15.08 6.80
N ASN A 193 -15.51 14.94 8.02
CA ASN A 193 -14.77 16.00 8.69
C ASN A 193 -13.43 16.29 8.01
N LEU A 194 -12.71 15.26 7.57
CA LEU A 194 -11.47 15.43 6.81
C LEU A 194 -11.72 16.27 5.55
N CYS A 195 -12.77 15.97 4.78
CA CYS A 195 -13.17 16.79 3.62
C CYS A 195 -13.44 18.26 3.96
N ARG A 196 -14.01 18.56 5.14
CA ARG A 196 -14.33 19.94 5.55
C ARG A 196 -13.12 20.74 6.00
N THR A 197 -12.13 20.05 6.58
CA THR A 197 -10.94 20.68 7.18
C THR A 197 -9.71 20.64 6.29
N ASP A 198 -9.74 19.91 5.19
CA ASP A 198 -8.62 19.79 4.26
C ASP A 198 -8.40 21.11 3.50
N SER A 199 -7.27 21.76 3.78
CA SER A 199 -6.87 22.99 3.09
C SER A 199 -5.99 22.73 1.87
N ASP A 200 -5.45 21.51 1.75
CA ASP A 200 -4.41 21.16 0.79
C ASP A 200 -4.99 20.55 -0.50
N GLY A 201 -6.31 20.34 -0.57
CA GLY A 201 -7.00 19.78 -1.74
C GLY A 201 -6.66 18.31 -1.98
N LEU A 202 -6.31 17.57 -0.91
CA LEU A 202 -6.02 16.15 -0.94
C LEU A 202 -7.29 15.31 -1.04
N VAL A 203 -8.41 15.83 -0.56
CA VAL A 203 -9.70 15.12 -0.55
C VAL A 203 -10.86 16.05 -0.91
N GLU A 204 -11.89 15.47 -1.48
CA GLU A 204 -13.12 16.17 -1.85
C GLU A 204 -14.34 15.36 -1.40
N GLN A 205 -15.39 16.07 -1.00
CA GLN A 205 -16.67 15.46 -0.67
C GLN A 205 -17.48 15.24 -1.96
N SER A 206 -17.86 13.99 -2.24
CA SER A 206 -18.78 13.63 -3.33
C SER A 206 -20.03 12.98 -2.76
N GLY A 207 -21.09 13.78 -2.55
CA GLY A 207 -22.28 13.32 -1.84
C GLY A 207 -21.94 12.93 -0.40
N LYS A 208 -22.06 11.64 -0.07
CA LYS A 208 -21.67 11.10 1.25
C LYS A 208 -20.25 10.54 1.29
N ASP A 209 -19.58 10.49 0.14
CA ASP A 209 -18.30 9.81 -0.01
C ASP A 209 -17.16 10.82 0.02
N LEU A 210 -15.98 10.31 0.41
CA LEU A 210 -14.72 11.02 0.27
C LEU A 210 -14.04 10.52 -1.01
N VAL A 211 -13.55 11.42 -1.85
CA VAL A 211 -12.79 11.10 -3.07
C VAL A 211 -11.44 11.79 -3.00
N ILE A 212 -10.37 11.11 -3.44
CA ILE A 212 -9.05 11.69 -3.64
C ILE A 212 -8.95 12.13 -5.11
N PRO A 213 -8.84 13.44 -5.40
CA PRO A 213 -8.67 13.96 -6.74
C PRO A 213 -7.45 13.33 -7.43
N GLU A 214 -7.48 13.25 -8.76
CA GLU A 214 -6.41 12.61 -9.54
C GLU A 214 -5.02 13.21 -9.25
N SER A 215 -4.94 14.54 -9.13
CA SER A 215 -3.73 15.29 -8.75
C SER A 215 -3.22 14.95 -7.35
N ALA A 216 -4.09 14.49 -6.45
CA ALA A 216 -3.78 14.18 -5.06
C ALA A 216 -3.51 12.68 -4.81
N ARG A 217 -3.78 11.80 -5.78
CA ARG A 217 -3.57 10.34 -5.65
C ARG A 217 -2.16 9.92 -5.21
N PRO A 218 -1.06 10.60 -5.60
CA PRO A 218 0.27 10.30 -5.06
C PRO A 218 0.34 10.39 -3.51
N PHE A 219 -0.54 11.17 -2.89
CA PHE A 219 -0.62 11.36 -1.44
C PHE A 219 -1.62 10.43 -0.75
N ALA A 220 -2.15 9.41 -1.43
CA ALA A 220 -3.14 8.49 -0.84
C ALA A 220 -2.67 7.83 0.47
N ARG A 221 -1.36 7.58 0.62
CA ARG A 221 -0.79 7.10 1.90
C ARG A 221 -0.96 8.11 3.04
N SER A 222 -0.84 9.40 2.75
CA SER A 222 -1.04 10.47 3.72
C SER A 222 -2.51 10.58 4.13
N VAL A 223 -3.44 10.36 3.19
CA VAL A 223 -4.88 10.29 3.48
C VAL A 223 -5.20 9.05 4.32
N ALA A 224 -4.71 7.87 3.93
CA ALA A 224 -4.89 6.62 4.66
C ALA A 224 -4.38 6.72 6.11
N ALA A 225 -3.23 7.39 6.31
CA ALA A 225 -2.64 7.61 7.62
C ALA A 225 -3.53 8.43 8.58
N ARG A 226 -4.50 9.21 8.07
CA ARG A 226 -5.46 9.93 8.92
C ARG A 226 -6.42 8.99 9.64
N PHE A 227 -6.68 7.82 9.07
CA PHE A 227 -7.57 6.82 9.63
C PHE A 227 -6.83 5.77 10.49
N ASP A 228 -5.51 5.88 10.65
CA ASP A 228 -4.69 4.99 11.48
C ASP A 228 -4.62 5.48 12.93
N THR A 229 -5.31 4.80 13.84
CA THR A 229 -5.34 5.12 15.28
C THR A 229 -4.08 4.71 16.03
N TYR A 230 -3.24 3.85 15.44
CA TYR A 230 -1.97 3.40 16.03
C TYR A 230 -0.83 4.35 15.68
N LEU A 231 -0.91 5.08 14.55
CA LEU A 231 0.15 5.97 14.10
C LEU A 231 0.51 7.04 15.16
N GLN A 232 -0.49 7.67 15.77
CA GLN A 232 -0.26 8.69 16.83
C GLN A 232 0.24 8.08 18.15
N ARG A 233 -0.01 6.78 18.38
CA ARG A 233 0.37 6.06 19.60
C ARG A 233 1.74 5.39 19.48
N GLY A 234 2.26 5.24 18.26
CA GLY A 234 3.50 4.56 17.97
C GLY A 234 4.74 5.39 18.30
N LYS A 235 5.77 4.73 18.88
CA LYS A 235 7.14 5.26 19.00
C LYS A 235 8.07 4.77 17.88
N ALA A 236 7.50 4.09 16.87
CA ALA A 236 8.27 3.44 15.82
C ALA A 236 8.82 4.48 14.83
N ARG A 237 10.06 4.27 14.37
CA ARG A 237 10.62 5.05 13.25
C ARG A 237 10.09 4.50 11.94
N HIS A 238 9.45 5.34 11.14
CA HIS A 238 8.95 5.01 9.81
C HIS A 238 9.92 5.53 8.75
N SER A 239 10.06 4.81 7.63
CA SER A 239 10.74 5.34 6.46
C SER A 239 9.86 6.38 5.77
N ALA A 240 10.44 7.51 5.37
CA ALA A 240 9.81 8.41 4.40
C ALA A 240 9.88 7.76 3.01
N GLY A 241 8.88 6.92 2.72
CA GLY A 241 8.62 6.42 1.37
C GLY A 241 7.90 7.52 0.60
N VAL A 242 8.66 8.22 -0.25
CA VAL A 242 8.12 9.05 -1.33
C VAL A 242 7.95 8.15 -2.52
#